data_AF-A0A2D4KU89-F1
#
_entry.id   AF-A0A2D4KU89-F1
#
_cell.length_a   1.000
_cell.length_b   1.000
_cell.length_c   1.000
_cell.angle_alpha   90.00
_cell.angle_beta   90.00
_cell.angle_gamma   90.00
#
_symmetry.space_group_name_H-M   'P 1'
#
loop_
_entity.id
_entity.type
_entity.pdbx_description
1 polymer ?
#
loop_
_entity_poly.entity_id
_entity_poly.type
_entity_poly.pdbx_seq_one_letter_code
_entity_poly.pdbx_strand_id
1 'polypeptide(L)'
;LLSAIKLLCMRFQPDLVTVVDDLRLDILLRMLKSPHFSAKMNSLKEVTKLIEDSTLSKSVKNAIDTDRLLNWLVENSVLSIALEGNIDQAQYCDRIKGIIELLGSKLSLDELTKIWRIQSGQPSTVIENIHTIIAAAAVKFSSDQLSHLFILIQKSWECESDRVRQKLLSLIGRIGREARVEATTGKVLEVLWDLAHLPTLPSSLIQQALEEHLTILSDAYAVKEAIKRSYIIKCIEDIKKVGLSSELASEIIILRYIVFLLPLVLTFFNST
;
A
#
# COMPACT_ATOMS: atom_id res chain seq x y z
N LEU A 1 -32.88 9.19 2.12
CA LEU A 1 -33.57 10.49 2.00
C LEU A 1 -32.91 11.41 0.98
N LEU A 2 -31.64 11.81 1.17
CA LEU A 2 -30.96 12.73 0.24
C LEU A 2 -30.84 12.21 -1.20
N SER A 3 -30.65 10.91 -1.41
CA SER A 3 -30.66 10.31 -2.75
C SER A 3 -32.02 10.44 -3.46
N ALA A 4 -33.12 10.39 -2.71
CA ALA A 4 -34.48 10.58 -3.25
C ALA A 4 -34.75 12.06 -3.53
N ILE A 5 -34.26 12.96 -2.67
CA ILE A 5 -34.33 14.42 -2.89
C ILE A 5 -33.54 14.80 -4.14
N LYS A 6 -32.33 14.25 -4.34
CA LYS A 6 -31.53 14.48 -5.55
C LYS A 6 -32.28 14.07 -6.82
N LEU A 7 -32.95 12.91 -6.82
CA LEU A 7 -33.77 12.45 -7.96
C LEU A 7 -34.92 13.42 -8.28
N LEU A 8 -35.57 13.97 -7.26
CA LEU A 8 -36.61 14.97 -7.43
C LEU A 8 -36.03 16.28 -7.98
N CYS A 9 -34.91 16.76 -7.44
CA CYS A 9 -34.22 17.94 -7.96
C CYS A 9 -33.81 17.75 -9.42
N MET A 10 -33.26 16.59 -9.80
CA MET A 10 -32.91 16.30 -11.19
C MET A 10 -34.10 16.36 -12.15
N ARG A 11 -35.32 16.09 -11.69
CA ARG A 11 -36.54 16.17 -12.51
C ARG A 11 -37.19 17.55 -12.51
N PHE A 12 -37.16 18.25 -11.38
CA PHE A 12 -38.00 19.45 -11.16
C PHE A 12 -37.19 20.74 -11.01
N GLN A 13 -35.97 20.68 -10.47
CA GLN A 13 -35.10 21.84 -10.24
C GLN A 13 -33.62 21.43 -10.36
N PRO A 14 -33.07 21.37 -11.60
CA PRO A 14 -31.70 20.94 -11.86
C PRO A 14 -30.65 21.76 -11.10
N ASP A 15 -30.91 23.05 -10.87
CA ASP A 15 -30.01 23.97 -10.19
C ASP A 15 -29.74 23.60 -8.72
N LEU A 16 -30.64 22.84 -8.09
CA LEU A 16 -30.49 22.39 -6.69
C LEU A 16 -29.73 21.07 -6.54
N VAL A 17 -29.45 20.38 -7.64
CA VAL A 17 -28.79 19.06 -7.61
C VAL A 17 -27.40 19.16 -6.98
N THR A 18 -26.66 20.21 -7.29
CA THR A 18 -25.32 20.48 -6.74
C THR A 18 -25.37 20.76 -5.24
N VAL A 19 -26.38 21.52 -4.78
CA VAL A 19 -26.61 21.86 -3.37
C VAL A 19 -26.93 20.61 -2.54
N VAL A 20 -27.72 19.67 -3.10
CA VAL A 20 -28.02 18.40 -2.42
C VAL A 20 -26.77 17.53 -2.29
N ASP A 21 -25.88 17.56 -3.29
CA ASP A 21 -24.58 16.89 -3.21
C ASP A 21 -23.68 17.50 -2.14
N ASP A 22 -23.59 18.83 -2.08
CA ASP A 22 -22.81 19.53 -1.04
C ASP A 22 -23.34 19.20 0.36
N LEU A 23 -24.67 19.23 0.54
CA LEU A 23 -25.30 18.87 1.81
C LEU A 23 -24.99 17.42 2.21
N ARG A 24 -24.98 16.49 1.24
CA ARG A 24 -24.65 15.08 1.50
C ARG A 24 -23.20 14.97 1.97
N LEU A 25 -22.26 15.62 1.30
CA LEU A 25 -20.85 15.63 1.66
C LEU A 25 -20.61 16.28 3.03
N ASP A 26 -21.28 17.39 3.34
CA ASP A 26 -21.20 18.07 4.64
C ASP A 26 -21.72 17.23 5.81
N ILE A 27 -22.79 16.47 5.59
CA ILE A 27 -23.31 15.54 6.60
C ILE A 27 -22.31 14.41 6.84
N LEU A 28 -21.71 13.87 5.79
CA LEU A 28 -20.66 12.85 5.92
C LEU A 28 -19.46 13.39 6.70
N LEU A 29 -18.98 14.59 6.37
CA LEU A 29 -17.88 15.21 7.12
C LEU A 29 -18.20 15.36 8.61
N ARG A 30 -19.41 15.83 8.94
CA ARG A 30 -19.85 15.98 10.34
C ARG A 30 -19.97 14.63 11.05
N MET A 31 -20.46 13.60 10.38
CA MET A 31 -20.52 12.24 10.92
C MET A 31 -19.12 11.66 11.17
N LEU A 32 -18.17 11.92 10.27
CA LEU A 32 -16.79 11.46 10.43
C LEU A 32 -16.05 12.17 11.57
N LYS A 33 -16.34 13.46 11.80
CA LYS A 33 -15.80 14.24 12.93
C LYS A 33 -16.50 13.95 14.27
N SER A 34 -17.58 13.16 14.27
CA SER A 34 -18.31 12.78 15.49
C SER A 34 -17.44 11.93 16.41
N PRO A 35 -17.58 12.03 17.75
CA PRO A 35 -16.87 11.14 18.67
C PRO A 35 -17.38 9.69 18.62
N HIS A 36 -18.54 9.43 18.01
CA HIS A 36 -19.17 8.11 18.01
C HIS A 36 -18.69 7.23 16.85
N PHE A 37 -18.14 6.05 17.17
CA PHE A 37 -17.69 5.07 16.18
C PHE A 37 -18.75 4.74 15.12
N SER A 38 -20.00 4.54 15.53
CA SER A 38 -21.10 4.23 14.60
C SER A 38 -21.30 5.33 13.55
N ALA A 39 -21.21 6.60 13.95
CA ALA A 39 -21.32 7.73 13.04
C ALA A 39 -20.14 7.77 12.07
N LYS A 40 -18.90 7.62 12.57
CA LYS A 40 -17.69 7.55 11.73
C LYS A 40 -17.77 6.41 10.71
N MET A 41 -18.13 5.21 11.17
CA MET A 41 -18.24 4.02 10.33
C MET A 41 -19.31 4.18 9.24
N ASN A 42 -20.49 4.69 9.58
CA ASN A 42 -21.55 4.92 8.59
C ASN A 42 -21.14 5.98 7.56
N SER A 43 -20.40 7.02 8.00
CA SER A 43 -19.82 7.99 7.06
C SER A 43 -18.85 7.31 6.09
N LEU A 44 -17.90 6.52 6.59
CA LEU A 44 -16.92 5.87 5.73
C LEU A 44 -17.57 4.88 4.76
N LYS A 45 -18.57 4.10 5.21
CA LYS A 45 -19.34 3.21 4.32
C LYS A 45 -19.98 3.96 3.17
N GLU A 46 -20.59 5.11 3.45
CA GLU A 46 -21.23 5.92 2.41
C GLU A 46 -20.21 6.60 1.50
N VAL A 47 -19.05 7.04 2.01
CA VAL A 47 -17.94 7.56 1.19
C VAL A 47 -17.40 6.48 0.26
N THR A 48 -17.13 5.27 0.75
CA THR A 48 -16.69 4.15 -0.12
C THR A 48 -17.73 3.84 -1.20
N LYS A 49 -19.01 3.85 -0.85
CA LYS A 49 -20.10 3.67 -1.82
C LYS A 49 -20.14 4.77 -2.88
N LEU A 50 -19.94 6.04 -2.48
CA LEU A 50 -19.85 7.16 -3.42
C LEU A 50 -18.68 6.98 -4.41
N ILE A 51 -17.54 6.47 -3.92
CA ILE A 51 -16.38 6.16 -4.76
C ILE A 51 -16.74 5.05 -5.78
N GLU A 52 -17.34 3.96 -5.33
CA GLU A 52 -17.79 2.87 -6.20
C GLU A 52 -18.80 3.36 -7.26
N ASP A 53 -19.81 4.13 -6.84
CA ASP A 53 -20.85 4.68 -7.73
C ASP A 53 -20.25 5.63 -8.79
N SER A 54 -19.23 6.43 -8.42
CA SER A 54 -18.58 7.39 -9.32
C SER A 54 -17.66 6.72 -10.36
N THR A 55 -16.97 5.64 -9.98
CA THR A 55 -16.00 4.94 -10.85
C THR A 55 -16.65 3.98 -11.85
N LEU A 56 -17.85 3.46 -11.56
CA LEU A 56 -18.59 2.53 -12.44
C LEU A 56 -19.35 3.20 -13.60
N SER A 57 -19.33 4.54 -13.67
CA SER A 57 -19.63 5.47 -14.78
C SER A 57 -20.82 5.24 -15.75
N LYS A 58 -21.64 4.18 -15.65
CA LYS A 58 -22.71 3.88 -16.62
C LYS A 58 -24.11 3.62 -16.06
N SER A 59 -24.31 3.56 -14.74
CA SER A 59 -25.59 3.07 -14.18
C SER A 59 -26.35 4.06 -13.29
N VAL A 60 -25.69 4.98 -12.60
CA VAL A 60 -26.35 5.79 -11.56
C VAL A 60 -26.50 7.23 -12.01
N LYS A 61 -27.71 7.61 -12.46
CA LYS A 61 -28.06 9.01 -12.82
C LYS A 61 -27.80 10.02 -11.69
N ASN A 62 -27.58 9.56 -10.46
CA ASN A 62 -27.40 10.37 -9.26
C ASN A 62 -25.97 10.37 -8.71
N ALA A 63 -24.99 9.80 -9.42
CA ALA A 63 -23.62 9.78 -8.93
C ALA A 63 -23.07 11.20 -8.76
N ILE A 64 -22.17 11.37 -7.78
CA ILE A 64 -21.32 12.56 -7.70
C ILE A 64 -20.16 12.31 -8.65
N ASP A 65 -19.78 13.33 -9.41
CA ASP A 65 -18.64 13.26 -10.30
C ASP A 65 -17.35 12.90 -9.53
N THR A 66 -16.52 12.03 -10.12
CA THR A 66 -15.32 11.49 -9.47
C THR A 66 -14.31 12.60 -9.13
N ASP A 67 -14.11 13.58 -10.02
CA ASP A 67 -13.17 14.68 -9.78
C ASP A 67 -13.68 15.58 -8.64
N ARG A 68 -14.99 15.83 -8.59
CA ARG A 68 -15.60 16.58 -7.47
C ARG A 68 -15.45 15.85 -6.13
N LEU A 69 -15.67 14.53 -6.11
CA LEU A 69 -15.49 13.73 -4.89
C LEU A 69 -14.03 13.71 -4.44
N LEU A 70 -13.09 13.59 -5.38
CA LEU A 70 -11.65 13.67 -5.12
C LEU A 70 -11.25 15.02 -4.52
N ASN A 71 -11.69 16.13 -5.11
CA ASN A 71 -11.41 17.46 -4.59
C ASN A 71 -11.94 17.63 -3.16
N TRP A 72 -13.16 17.18 -2.90
CA TRP A 72 -13.74 17.23 -1.55
C TRP A 72 -12.94 16.42 -0.53
N LEU A 73 -12.48 15.21 -0.88
CA LEU A 73 -11.66 14.36 -0.01
C LEU A 73 -10.36 15.05 0.41
N VAL A 74 -9.70 15.73 -0.54
CA VAL A 74 -8.44 16.46 -0.33
C VAL A 74 -8.69 17.74 0.49
N GLU A 75 -9.61 18.60 0.05
CA GLU A 75 -9.90 19.89 0.70
C GLU A 75 -10.32 19.74 2.16
N ASN A 76 -11.04 18.67 2.49
CA ASN A 76 -11.54 18.43 3.84
C ASN A 76 -10.64 17.52 4.69
N SER A 77 -9.47 17.13 4.16
CA SER A 77 -8.52 16.22 4.83
C SER A 77 -9.19 14.97 5.39
N VAL A 78 -10.13 14.39 4.64
CA VAL A 78 -11.00 13.29 5.08
C VAL A 78 -10.18 12.09 5.52
N LEU A 79 -9.11 11.79 4.78
CA LEU A 79 -8.19 10.71 5.09
C LEU A 79 -7.50 10.91 6.44
N SER A 80 -7.01 12.11 6.73
CA SER A 80 -6.37 12.42 8.02
C SER A 80 -7.35 12.26 9.18
N ILE A 81 -8.58 12.77 9.04
CA ILE A 81 -9.63 12.63 10.08
C ILE A 81 -9.98 11.15 10.30
N ALA A 82 -10.08 10.38 9.21
CA ALA A 82 -10.38 8.95 9.30
C ALA A 82 -9.24 8.17 9.98
N LEU A 83 -7.98 8.52 9.69
CA LEU A 83 -6.82 7.85 10.26
C LEU A 83 -6.61 8.11 11.77
N GLU A 84 -7.17 9.19 12.31
CA GLU A 84 -7.24 9.44 13.76
C GLU A 84 -8.34 8.62 14.47
N GLY A 85 -9.09 7.82 13.71
CA GLY A 85 -10.18 6.98 14.21
C GLY A 85 -9.74 5.63 14.79
N ASN A 86 -10.63 4.66 14.68
CA ASN A 86 -10.50 3.32 15.26
C ASN A 86 -9.70 2.38 14.34
N ILE A 87 -8.41 2.67 14.14
CA ILE A 87 -7.53 1.92 13.23
C ILE A 87 -7.23 0.50 13.73
N ASP A 88 -7.48 0.22 15.00
CA ASP A 88 -7.46 -1.13 15.57
C ASP A 88 -8.55 -2.03 14.96
N GLN A 89 -9.65 -1.46 14.45
CA GLN A 89 -10.77 -2.20 13.88
C GLN A 89 -10.57 -2.47 12.38
N ALA A 90 -10.38 -3.74 12.01
CA ALA A 90 -10.13 -4.15 10.62
C ALA A 90 -11.20 -3.63 9.63
N GLN A 91 -12.49 -3.71 9.99
CA GLN A 91 -13.57 -3.21 9.13
C GLN A 91 -13.51 -1.69 8.89
N TYR A 92 -12.95 -0.93 9.84
CA TYR A 92 -12.77 0.52 9.71
C TYR A 92 -11.58 0.82 8.79
N CYS A 93 -10.47 0.08 9.00
CA CYS A 93 -9.28 0.08 8.16
C CYS A 93 -9.61 -0.24 6.69
N ASP A 94 -10.44 -1.25 6.42
CA ASP A 94 -10.86 -1.63 5.06
C ASP A 94 -11.59 -0.48 4.33
N ARG A 95 -12.35 0.34 5.04
CA ARG A 95 -13.03 1.50 4.43
C ARG A 95 -12.05 2.62 4.12
N ILE A 96 -11.07 2.86 5.00
CA ILE A 96 -9.98 3.80 4.74
C ILE A 96 -9.16 3.34 3.54
N LYS A 97 -8.90 2.03 3.42
CA LYS A 97 -8.22 1.43 2.27
C LYS A 97 -8.88 1.83 0.95
N GLY A 98 -10.21 1.71 0.83
CA GLY A 98 -10.93 2.11 -0.38
C GLY A 98 -10.82 3.62 -0.69
N ILE A 99 -10.72 4.47 0.33
CA ILE A 99 -10.54 5.92 0.14
C ILE A 99 -9.12 6.25 -0.33
N ILE A 100 -8.11 5.67 0.32
CA ILE A 100 -6.71 5.96 0.00
C ILE A 100 -6.30 5.40 -1.37
N GLU A 101 -6.88 4.27 -1.79
CA GLU A 101 -6.66 3.71 -3.13
C GLU A 101 -7.05 4.69 -4.23
N LEU A 102 -8.16 5.43 -4.05
CA LEU A 102 -8.59 6.47 -4.98
C LEU A 102 -7.69 7.70 -4.91
N LEU A 103 -7.26 8.09 -3.70
CA LEU A 103 -6.41 9.27 -3.47
C LEU A 103 -4.94 9.05 -3.82
N GLY A 104 -4.46 7.82 -4.00
CA GLY A 104 -3.05 7.48 -4.00
C GLY A 104 -2.15 8.43 -4.81
N SER A 105 -2.51 8.73 -6.06
CA SER A 105 -1.74 9.63 -6.94
C SER A 105 -1.86 11.12 -6.60
N LYS A 106 -2.85 11.50 -5.79
CA LYS A 106 -3.14 12.89 -5.36
C LYS A 106 -2.54 13.24 -4.00
N LEU A 107 -2.08 12.25 -3.22
CA LEU A 107 -1.46 12.50 -1.92
C LEU A 107 -0.17 13.31 -2.05
N SER A 108 -0.03 14.38 -1.28
CA SER A 108 1.25 15.06 -1.15
C SER A 108 2.26 14.20 -0.37
N LEU A 109 3.55 14.48 -0.54
CA LEU A 109 4.61 13.80 0.23
C LEU A 109 4.50 14.08 1.75
N ASP A 110 4.00 15.26 2.12
CA ASP A 110 3.74 15.62 3.51
C ASP A 110 2.58 14.80 4.11
N GLU A 111 1.47 14.64 3.37
CA GLU A 111 0.37 13.78 3.77
C GLU A 111 0.83 12.32 3.92
N LEU A 112 1.61 11.80 2.96
CA LEU A 112 2.18 10.46 3.07
C LEU A 112 3.06 10.31 4.32
N THR A 113 3.85 11.33 4.65
CA THR A 113 4.66 11.36 5.88
C THR A 113 3.78 11.36 7.13
N LYS A 114 2.70 12.14 7.13
CA LYS A 114 1.74 12.18 8.25
C LYS A 114 1.11 10.81 8.46
N ILE A 115 0.63 10.16 7.39
CA ILE A 115 0.06 8.81 7.44
C ILE A 115 1.09 7.82 8.00
N TRP A 116 2.33 7.86 7.51
CA TRP A 116 3.42 6.99 7.97
C TRP A 116 3.67 7.12 9.48
N ARG A 117 3.69 8.35 10.01
CA ARG A 117 3.97 8.64 11.43
C ARG A 117 2.91 8.10 12.39
N ILE A 118 1.69 7.81 11.93
CA ILE A 118 0.61 7.31 12.78
C ILE A 118 0.98 5.97 13.42
N GLN A 119 1.78 5.15 12.74
CA GLN A 119 2.20 3.85 13.26
C GLN A 119 3.18 3.94 14.44
N SER A 120 3.87 5.07 14.61
CA SER A 120 4.94 5.21 15.61
C SER A 120 4.37 5.09 17.03
N GLY A 121 4.93 4.18 17.82
CA GLY A 121 4.50 3.93 19.20
C GLY A 121 3.14 3.23 19.33
N GLN A 122 2.54 2.76 18.23
CA GLN A 122 1.25 2.07 18.24
C GLN A 122 1.38 0.55 18.47
N PRO A 123 0.32 -0.13 18.92
CA PRO A 123 0.28 -1.58 19.01
C PRO A 123 0.51 -2.27 17.66
N SER A 124 1.00 -3.51 17.74
CA SER A 124 1.28 -4.40 16.61
C SER A 124 0.19 -4.40 15.52
N THR A 125 -1.08 -4.50 15.94
CA THR A 125 -2.25 -4.57 15.06
C THR A 125 -2.50 -3.28 14.31
N VAL A 126 -2.34 -2.13 14.96
CA VAL A 126 -2.50 -0.80 14.34
C VAL A 126 -1.40 -0.57 13.29
N ILE A 127 -0.16 -0.96 13.59
CA ILE A 127 0.95 -0.88 12.63
C ILE A 127 0.63 -1.68 11.36
N GLU A 128 0.17 -2.93 11.51
CA GLU A 128 -0.20 -3.80 10.37
C GLU A 128 -1.37 -3.24 9.55
N ASN A 129 -2.33 -2.61 10.21
CA ASN A 129 -3.45 -1.96 9.55
C ASN A 129 -2.98 -0.72 8.76
N ILE A 130 -2.11 0.12 9.32
CA ILE A 130 -1.50 1.24 8.58
C ILE A 130 -0.67 0.73 7.40
N HIS A 131 0.12 -0.32 7.57
CA HIS A 131 0.87 -0.96 6.47
C HIS A 131 -0.06 -1.46 5.36
N THR A 132 -1.19 -2.06 5.72
CA THR A 132 -2.20 -2.52 4.76
C THR A 132 -2.81 -1.37 3.97
N ILE A 133 -3.13 -0.26 4.64
CA ILE A 133 -3.65 0.97 4.00
C ILE A 133 -2.61 1.55 3.03
N ILE A 134 -1.34 1.63 3.44
CA ILE A 134 -0.26 2.17 2.61
C ILE A 134 0.01 1.28 1.41
N ALA A 135 0.05 -0.05 1.59
CA ALA A 135 0.31 -1.00 0.50
C ALA A 135 -0.74 -0.88 -0.60
N ALA A 136 -2.01 -0.74 -0.21
CA ALA A 136 -3.12 -0.55 -1.14
C ALA A 136 -2.98 0.75 -1.97
N ALA A 137 -2.59 1.85 -1.31
CA ALA A 137 -2.35 3.13 -1.97
C ALA A 137 -1.13 3.10 -2.90
N ALA A 138 -0.09 2.35 -2.55
CA ALA A 138 1.18 2.30 -3.25
C ALA A 138 1.05 1.85 -4.72
N VAL A 139 0.00 1.10 -5.06
CA VAL A 139 -0.33 0.70 -6.45
C VAL A 139 -0.58 1.91 -7.36
N LYS A 140 -1.02 3.04 -6.79
CA LYS A 140 -1.34 4.29 -7.52
C LYS A 140 -0.31 5.39 -7.30
N PHE A 141 0.75 5.13 -6.56
CA PHE A 141 1.76 6.13 -6.26
C PHE A 141 2.58 6.50 -7.50
N SER A 142 2.93 7.79 -7.59
CA SER A 142 3.94 8.29 -8.50
C SER A 142 5.33 7.76 -8.11
N SER A 143 6.31 7.91 -9.02
CA SER A 143 7.71 7.56 -8.73
C SER A 143 8.23 8.27 -7.48
N ASP A 144 7.87 9.55 -7.30
CA ASP A 144 8.33 10.37 -6.17
C ASP A 144 7.70 9.93 -4.86
N GLN A 145 6.40 9.61 -4.86
CA GLN A 145 5.70 9.10 -3.68
C GLN A 145 6.26 7.75 -3.23
N LEU A 146 6.53 6.83 -4.17
CA LEU A 146 7.16 5.54 -3.85
C LEU A 146 8.58 5.72 -3.31
N SER A 147 9.39 6.54 -3.96
CA SER A 147 10.75 6.84 -3.49
C SER A 147 10.74 7.45 -2.08
N HIS A 148 9.81 8.38 -1.82
CA HIS A 148 9.64 8.95 -0.49
C HIS A 148 9.20 7.92 0.56
N LEU A 149 8.26 7.02 0.22
CA LEU A 149 7.86 5.93 1.09
C LEU A 149 9.04 5.03 1.47
N PHE A 150 9.90 4.67 0.51
CA PHE A 150 11.07 3.84 0.79
C PHE A 150 12.09 4.55 1.69
N ILE A 151 12.27 5.87 1.54
CA ILE A 151 13.11 6.65 2.46
C ILE A 151 12.52 6.62 3.88
N LEU A 152 11.20 6.72 4.04
CA LEU A 152 10.55 6.62 5.35
C LEU A 152 10.73 5.22 5.97
N ILE A 153 10.62 4.17 5.16
CA ILE A 153 10.85 2.79 5.61
C ILE A 153 12.31 2.60 6.05
N GLN A 154 13.29 3.07 5.27
CA GLN A 154 14.71 2.99 5.62
C GLN A 154 15.05 3.76 6.90
N LYS A 155 14.50 4.97 7.08
CA LYS A 155 14.66 5.70 8.35
C LYS A 155 14.08 4.96 9.54
N SER A 156 12.92 4.32 9.35
CA SER A 156 12.30 3.51 10.41
C SER A 156 13.13 2.25 10.69
N TRP A 157 13.74 1.66 9.66
CA TRP A 157 14.62 0.49 9.80
C TRP A 157 15.80 0.73 10.74
N GLU A 158 16.42 1.91 10.67
CA GLU A 158 17.59 2.25 11.48
C GLU A 158 17.27 2.34 12.98
N CYS A 159 16.10 2.85 13.33
CA CYS A 159 15.75 3.14 14.73
C CYS A 159 14.88 2.07 15.41
N GLU A 160 14.16 1.25 14.64
CA GLU A 160 13.14 0.34 15.16
C GLU A 160 13.68 -1.04 15.57
N SER A 161 12.91 -1.75 16.39
CA SER A 161 13.21 -3.12 16.82
C SER A 161 13.10 -4.15 15.69
N ASP A 162 13.76 -5.30 15.83
CA ASP A 162 13.68 -6.40 14.85
C ASP A 162 12.26 -6.87 14.57
N ARG A 163 11.37 -6.84 15.56
CA ARG A 163 9.95 -7.17 15.38
C ARG A 163 9.25 -6.20 14.41
N VAL A 164 9.58 -4.92 14.46
CA VAL A 164 9.04 -3.92 13.54
C VAL A 164 9.73 -4.04 12.18
N ARG A 165 11.04 -4.27 12.14
CA ARG A 165 11.79 -4.56 10.90
C ARG A 165 11.19 -5.73 10.11
N GLN A 166 10.78 -6.82 10.78
CA GLN A 166 10.06 -7.93 10.13
C GLN A 166 8.81 -7.44 9.39
N LYS A 167 8.02 -6.55 10.01
CA LYS A 167 6.81 -6.00 9.37
C LYS A 167 7.12 -5.06 8.23
N LEU A 168 8.19 -4.27 8.35
CA LEU A 168 8.65 -3.42 7.26
C LEU A 168 9.00 -4.25 6.02
N LEU A 169 9.68 -5.41 6.20
CA LEU A 169 9.93 -6.34 5.10
C LEU A 169 8.61 -6.85 4.49
N SER A 170 7.66 -7.28 5.32
CA SER A 170 6.35 -7.73 4.84
C SER A 170 5.56 -6.65 4.11
N LEU A 171 5.65 -5.39 4.55
CA LEU A 171 5.06 -4.24 3.84
C LEU A 171 5.71 -4.06 2.47
N ILE A 172 7.04 -4.02 2.41
CA ILE A 172 7.77 -3.87 1.14
C ILE A 172 7.40 -5.00 0.18
N GLY A 173 7.41 -6.24 0.67
CA GLY A 173 7.02 -7.42 -0.09
C GLY A 173 5.59 -7.32 -0.65
N ARG A 174 4.65 -6.86 0.20
CA ARG A 174 3.26 -6.64 -0.18
C ARG A 174 3.11 -5.57 -1.27
N ILE A 175 3.82 -4.45 -1.17
CA ILE A 175 3.82 -3.40 -2.20
C ILE A 175 4.29 -3.99 -3.54
N GLY A 176 5.36 -4.80 -3.54
CA GLY A 176 5.86 -5.45 -4.75
C GLY A 176 4.85 -6.36 -5.43
N ARG A 177 4.06 -7.09 -4.64
CA ARG A 177 2.99 -7.99 -5.13
C ARG A 177 1.76 -7.25 -5.64
N GLU A 178 1.30 -6.25 -4.88
CA GLU A 178 0.06 -5.53 -5.21
C GLU A 178 0.25 -4.54 -6.37
N ALA A 179 1.45 -3.95 -6.53
CA ALA A 179 1.69 -2.97 -7.58
C ALA A 179 1.54 -3.54 -8.99
N ARG A 180 2.00 -4.77 -9.25
CA ARG A 180 1.97 -5.43 -10.59
C ARG A 180 2.49 -4.55 -11.75
N VAL A 181 3.37 -3.60 -11.43
CA VAL A 181 3.99 -2.67 -12.38
C VAL A 181 5.49 -2.89 -12.32
N GLU A 182 6.11 -3.19 -13.46
CA GLU A 182 7.52 -3.51 -13.61
C GLU A 182 8.45 -2.52 -12.91
N ALA A 183 8.22 -1.22 -13.05
CA ALA A 183 9.02 -0.19 -12.40
C ALA A 183 8.95 -0.25 -10.87
N THR A 184 7.76 -0.47 -10.31
CA THR A 184 7.56 -0.57 -8.85
C THR A 184 8.13 -1.88 -8.32
N THR A 185 7.85 -3.01 -8.99
CA THR A 185 8.38 -4.32 -8.62
C THR A 185 9.91 -4.35 -8.65
N GLY A 186 10.54 -3.76 -9.67
CA GLY A 186 11.99 -3.63 -9.74
C GLY A 186 12.56 -2.83 -8.56
N LYS A 187 12.01 -1.65 -8.27
CA LYS A 187 12.43 -0.83 -7.11
C LYS A 187 12.26 -1.57 -5.79
N VAL A 188 11.15 -2.29 -5.61
CA VAL A 188 10.88 -3.08 -4.40
C VAL A 188 11.94 -4.18 -4.21
N LEU A 189 12.27 -4.92 -5.28
CA LEU A 189 13.29 -5.96 -5.23
C LEU A 189 14.67 -5.38 -4.91
N GLU A 190 15.01 -4.21 -5.43
CA GLU A 190 16.26 -3.51 -5.08
C GLU A 190 16.30 -3.09 -3.60
N VAL A 191 15.21 -2.52 -3.07
CA VAL A 191 15.15 -2.14 -1.66
C VAL A 191 15.24 -3.36 -0.74
N LEU A 192 14.54 -4.45 -1.05
CA LEU A 192 14.64 -5.69 -0.28
C LEU A 192 16.06 -6.29 -0.36
N TRP A 193 16.69 -6.20 -1.53
CA TRP A 193 18.08 -6.63 -1.74
C TRP A 193 19.01 -5.85 -0.81
N ASP A 194 18.96 -4.52 -0.85
CA ASP A 194 19.84 -3.67 -0.05
C ASP A 194 19.67 -3.93 1.45
N LEU A 195 18.43 -4.08 1.93
CA LEU A 195 18.14 -4.38 3.33
C LEU A 195 18.64 -5.76 3.76
N ALA A 196 18.55 -6.77 2.90
CA ALA A 196 19.00 -8.13 3.19
C ALA A 196 20.54 -8.25 3.26
N HIS A 197 21.27 -7.34 2.60
CA HIS A 197 22.73 -7.32 2.57
C HIS A 197 23.35 -6.37 3.61
N LEU A 198 22.54 -5.74 4.47
CA LEU A 198 23.09 -4.96 5.57
C LEU A 198 23.88 -5.87 6.52
N PRO A 199 25.10 -5.45 6.92
CA PRO A 199 25.94 -6.27 7.79
C PRO A 199 25.25 -6.47 9.14
N THR A 200 25.52 -7.61 9.79
CA THR A 200 25.01 -7.95 11.13
C THR A 200 23.50 -8.17 11.25
N LEU A 201 22.78 -8.40 10.14
CA LEU A 201 21.37 -8.76 10.19
C LEU A 201 21.13 -10.11 10.90
N PRO A 202 20.16 -10.21 11.83
CA PRO A 202 19.69 -11.47 12.37
C PRO A 202 19.19 -12.42 11.27
N SER A 203 19.45 -13.73 11.43
CA SER A 203 19.07 -14.75 10.45
C SER A 203 17.56 -14.84 10.17
N SER A 204 16.73 -14.42 11.14
CA SER A 204 15.28 -14.34 11.01
C SER A 204 14.84 -13.20 10.07
N LEU A 205 15.51 -12.04 10.10
CA LEU A 205 15.24 -10.94 9.17
C LEU A 205 15.68 -11.27 7.76
N ILE A 206 16.83 -11.93 7.62
CA ILE A 206 17.31 -12.43 6.32
C ILE A 206 16.30 -13.41 5.73
N GLN A 207 15.79 -14.34 6.55
CA GLN A 207 14.78 -15.30 6.10
C GLN A 207 13.50 -14.61 5.65
N GLN A 208 12.98 -13.64 6.43
CA GLN A 208 11.80 -12.89 6.05
C GLN A 208 12.01 -12.14 4.73
N ALA A 209 13.13 -11.42 4.59
CA ALA A 209 13.42 -10.68 3.37
C ALA A 209 13.45 -11.62 2.17
N LEU A 210 14.10 -12.77 2.31
CA LEU A 210 14.17 -13.80 1.30
C LEU A 210 12.76 -14.30 0.93
N GLU A 211 11.94 -14.71 1.90
CA GLU A 211 10.54 -15.13 1.70
C GLU A 211 9.72 -14.10 0.90
N GLU A 212 9.86 -12.81 1.19
CA GLU A 212 9.19 -11.75 0.43
C GLU A 212 9.69 -11.67 -1.02
N HIS A 213 11.00 -11.81 -1.28
CA HIS A 213 11.54 -11.86 -2.64
C HIS A 213 10.94 -13.02 -3.44
N LEU A 214 10.85 -14.24 -2.88
CA LEU A 214 10.24 -15.38 -3.59
C LEU A 214 8.77 -15.14 -3.84
N THR A 215 8.05 -14.63 -2.86
CA THR A 215 6.60 -14.40 -3.02
C THR A 215 6.33 -13.40 -4.16
N ILE A 216 7.21 -12.42 -4.36
CA ILE A 216 7.14 -11.53 -5.53
C ILE A 216 7.54 -12.27 -6.82
N LEU A 217 8.72 -12.91 -6.85
CA LEU A 217 9.31 -13.49 -8.07
C LEU A 217 8.58 -14.76 -8.56
N SER A 218 7.91 -15.48 -7.66
CA SER A 218 7.13 -16.68 -7.97
C SER A 218 5.82 -16.37 -8.69
N ASP A 219 5.35 -15.11 -8.67
CA ASP A 219 4.17 -14.72 -9.44
C ASP A 219 4.51 -14.71 -10.94
N ALA A 220 4.14 -15.80 -11.62
CA ALA A 220 4.39 -16.01 -13.05
C ALA A 220 3.61 -15.05 -13.94
N TYR A 221 2.48 -14.53 -13.47
CA TYR A 221 1.61 -13.65 -14.25
C TYR A 221 1.95 -12.17 -14.06
N ALA A 222 2.42 -11.78 -12.87
CA ALA A 222 2.73 -10.39 -12.56
C ALA A 222 4.18 -9.99 -12.87
N VAL A 223 5.15 -10.91 -12.79
CA VAL A 223 6.58 -10.60 -12.96
C VAL A 223 7.11 -11.16 -14.28
N LYS A 224 7.54 -10.26 -15.17
CA LYS A 224 8.13 -10.63 -16.47
C LYS A 224 9.40 -11.46 -16.28
N GLU A 225 9.61 -12.41 -17.18
CA GLU A 225 10.83 -13.25 -17.20
C GLU A 225 12.13 -12.45 -17.24
N ALA A 226 12.14 -11.29 -17.90
CA ALA A 226 13.31 -10.41 -17.94
C ALA A 226 13.74 -9.94 -16.54
N ILE A 227 12.78 -9.60 -15.66
CA ILE A 227 13.05 -9.19 -14.27
C ILE A 227 13.59 -10.38 -13.49
N LYS A 228 12.95 -11.56 -13.64
CA LYS A 228 13.41 -12.80 -12.98
C LYS A 228 14.85 -13.14 -13.39
N ARG A 229 15.14 -13.06 -14.69
CA ARG A 229 16.47 -13.33 -15.24
C ARG A 229 17.51 -12.34 -14.73
N SER A 230 17.21 -11.04 -14.74
CA SER A 230 18.10 -10.02 -14.19
C SER A 230 18.40 -10.27 -12.71
N TYR A 231 17.36 -10.62 -11.94
CA TYR A 231 17.50 -10.93 -10.52
C TYR A 231 18.33 -12.20 -10.27
N ILE A 232 18.13 -13.26 -11.06
CA ILE A 232 18.96 -14.48 -11.01
C ILE A 232 20.42 -14.16 -11.31
N ILE A 233 20.71 -13.34 -12.31
CA ILE A 233 22.08 -12.91 -12.63
C ILE A 233 22.70 -12.18 -11.44
N LYS A 234 21.97 -11.25 -10.83
CA LYS A 234 22.41 -10.51 -9.64
C LYS A 234 22.75 -11.46 -8.48
N CYS A 235 21.91 -12.47 -8.21
CA CYS A 235 22.20 -13.51 -7.22
C CYS A 235 23.48 -14.29 -7.54
N ILE A 236 23.69 -14.68 -8.80
CA ILE A 236 24.88 -15.43 -9.22
C ILE A 236 26.14 -14.58 -9.03
N GLU A 237 26.09 -13.29 -9.36
CA GLU A 237 27.20 -12.37 -9.16
C GLU A 237 27.55 -12.18 -7.68
N ASP A 238 26.54 -12.11 -6.82
CA ASP A 238 26.74 -11.99 -5.38
C ASP A 238 27.40 -13.26 -4.79
N ILE A 239 26.92 -14.45 -5.17
CA ILE A 239 27.54 -15.73 -4.80
C ILE A 239 29.02 -15.78 -5.21
N LYS A 240 29.34 -15.31 -6.42
CA LYS A 240 30.73 -15.26 -6.92
C LYS A 240 31.60 -14.32 -6.09
N LYS A 241 31.08 -13.17 -5.68
CA LYS A 241 31.80 -12.21 -4.83
C LYS A 241 32.07 -12.79 -3.44
N VAL A 242 31.09 -13.47 -2.87
CA VAL A 242 31.22 -14.05 -1.54
C VAL A 242 32.16 -15.26 -1.52
N GLY A 243 32.21 -16.06 -2.59
CA GLY A 243 33.21 -17.13 -2.75
C GLY A 243 34.67 -16.65 -2.74
N LEU A 244 34.90 -15.33 -2.79
CA LEU A 244 36.22 -14.69 -2.70
C LEU A 244 36.49 -14.08 -1.30
N SER A 245 35.49 -13.98 -0.41
CA SER A 245 35.61 -13.38 0.93
C SER A 245 35.23 -14.40 2.02
N SER A 246 36.21 -14.87 2.80
CA SER A 246 36.05 -15.93 3.81
C SER A 246 35.39 -15.44 5.10
N GLU A 247 34.08 -15.20 5.10
CA GLU A 247 33.30 -15.01 6.34
C GLU A 247 32.11 -15.98 6.38
N LEU A 248 32.00 -16.77 7.46
CA LEU A 248 30.96 -17.80 7.65
C LEU A 248 29.51 -17.26 7.62
N ALA A 249 29.31 -15.95 7.87
CA ALA A 249 27.99 -15.32 7.78
C ALA A 249 27.44 -15.31 6.33
N SER A 250 28.36 -15.22 5.38
CA SER A 250 28.11 -15.11 3.95
C SER A 250 27.74 -16.47 3.33
N GLU A 251 28.25 -17.57 3.90
CA GLU A 251 27.96 -18.95 3.46
C GLU A 251 26.51 -19.37 3.70
N ILE A 252 25.86 -18.89 4.77
CA ILE A 252 24.43 -19.16 5.06
C ILE A 252 23.52 -18.40 4.09
N ILE A 253 23.90 -17.18 3.71
CA ILE A 253 23.17 -16.37 2.72
C ILE A 253 23.25 -17.05 1.35
N ILE A 254 24.45 -17.48 0.92
CA ILE A 254 24.66 -18.22 -0.32
C ILE A 254 23.86 -19.54 -0.35
N LEU A 255 23.97 -20.38 0.67
CA LEU A 255 23.27 -21.67 0.71
C LEU A 255 21.75 -21.48 0.68
N ARG A 256 21.26 -20.42 1.35
CA ARG A 256 19.86 -20.03 1.25
C ARG A 256 19.50 -19.58 -0.17
N TYR A 257 20.23 -18.65 -0.80
CA TYR A 257 19.98 -18.23 -2.19
C TYR A 257 20.02 -19.38 -3.19
N ILE A 258 20.93 -20.35 -3.04
CA ILE A 258 21.03 -21.53 -3.91
C ILE A 258 19.81 -22.45 -3.76
N VAL A 259 19.39 -22.74 -2.52
CA VAL A 259 18.14 -23.49 -2.26
C VAL A 259 16.91 -22.70 -2.74
N PHE A 260 16.98 -21.37 -2.69
CA PHE A 260 15.90 -20.44 -3.06
C PHE A 260 15.73 -20.24 -4.57
N LEU A 261 16.84 -20.27 -5.30
CA LEU A 261 16.86 -20.23 -6.75
C LEU A 261 16.44 -21.57 -7.36
N LEU A 262 16.60 -22.69 -6.64
CA LEU A 262 16.31 -24.02 -7.17
C LEU A 262 14.90 -24.13 -7.77
N PRO A 263 13.80 -23.71 -7.10
CA PRO A 263 12.46 -23.75 -7.68
C PRO A 263 12.30 -22.84 -8.90
N LEU A 264 12.85 -21.62 -8.85
CA LEU A 264 12.81 -20.64 -9.95
C LEU A 264 13.60 -21.13 -11.18
N VAL A 265 14.77 -21.72 -10.95
CA VAL A 265 15.64 -22.33 -11.96
C VAL A 265 14.99 -23.59 -12.54
N LEU A 266 14.39 -24.45 -11.71
CA LEU A 266 13.66 -25.64 -12.17
C LEU A 266 12.44 -25.26 -13.03
N THR A 267 11.70 -24.20 -12.68
CA THR A 267 10.62 -23.69 -13.55
C THR A 267 11.15 -23.09 -14.85
N PHE A 268 12.31 -22.42 -14.83
CA PHE A 268 12.92 -21.85 -16.04
C PHE A 268 13.38 -22.96 -17.01
N PHE A 269 13.99 -24.03 -16.50
CA PHE A 269 14.45 -25.16 -17.32
C PHE A 269 13.33 -26.09 -17.81
N ASN A 270 12.19 -26.16 -17.11
CA ASN A 270 11.03 -26.95 -17.56
C ASN A 270 10.13 -26.21 -18.57
N SER A 271 10.39 -24.93 -18.86
CA SER A 271 9.60 -24.09 -19.78
C SER A 271 10.29 -23.87 -21.15
N THR A 272 11.49 -24.41 -21.33
CA THR A 272 12.27 -24.44 -22.59
C THR A 272 12.29 -25.85 -23.16
#